data_AF-A0A955R2Q4-F1
#
_entry.id   AF-A0A955R2Q4-F1
#
_cell.length_a   1.000
_cell.length_b   1.000
_cell.length_c   1.000
_cell.angle_alpha   90.00
_cell.angle_beta   90.00
_cell.angle_gamma   90.00
#
_symmetry.space_group_name_H-M   'P 1'
#
loop_
_entity.id
_entity.type
_entity.pdbx_description
1 polymer ?
#
loop_
_entity_poly.entity_id
_entity_poly.type
_entity_poly.pdbx_seq_one_letter_code
_entity_poly.pdbx_strand_id
1 'polypeptide(L)'
;MTFREPRDLLIECGGCGIENLYTDYTPAMPAVCNQCRERQIWPNFNDTHYEYRCRDCGISICLKQATAFDEGNTPCRCGSLNLHKIFPSTIPQDAEAAGVTDPDEPDPSDIDPGYDWFRSEPTGPSDYNELFDQDPGHN
;
A
#
# COMPACT_ATOMS: atom_id res chain seq x y z
N MET A 1 -22.96 -1.74 -9.87
CA MET A 1 -22.79 -0.37 -9.35
C MET A 1 -21.35 -0.27 -8.90
N THR A 2 -20.54 0.48 -9.63
CA THR A 2 -19.10 0.65 -9.41
C THR A 2 -18.89 1.61 -8.24
N PHE A 3 -18.19 1.16 -7.20
CA PHE A 3 -18.01 1.93 -5.96
C PHE A 3 -17.06 3.10 -6.20
N ARG A 4 -17.64 4.28 -6.48
CA ARG A 4 -16.92 5.56 -6.59
C ARG A 4 -16.71 6.26 -5.24
N GLU A 5 -17.30 5.75 -4.16
CA GLU A 5 -17.18 6.36 -2.84
C GLU A 5 -15.91 5.87 -2.13
N PRO A 6 -15.10 6.79 -1.59
CA PRO A 6 -13.96 6.46 -0.74
C PRO A 6 -14.37 5.51 0.39
N ARG A 7 -13.52 4.53 0.69
CA ARG A 7 -13.72 3.61 1.82
C ARG A 7 -12.40 3.21 2.42
N ASP A 8 -12.39 2.84 3.69
CA ASP A 8 -11.20 2.22 4.27
C ASP A 8 -10.93 0.85 3.63
N LEU A 9 -9.66 0.58 3.34
CA LEU A 9 -9.17 -0.68 2.80
C LEU A 9 -8.06 -1.22 3.71
N LEU A 10 -8.31 -2.36 4.35
CA LEU A 10 -7.28 -3.17 5.00
C LEU A 10 -6.90 -4.30 4.05
N ILE A 11 -5.62 -4.44 3.75
CA ILE A 11 -5.11 -5.47 2.83
C ILE A 11 -3.86 -6.13 3.41
N GLU A 12 -3.88 -7.46 3.46
CA GLU A 12 -2.70 -8.27 3.77
C GLU A 12 -1.76 -8.28 2.58
N CYS A 13 -0.47 -8.02 2.79
CA CYS A 13 0.48 -7.94 1.68
C CYS A 13 0.81 -9.30 1.07
N GLY A 14 0.68 -9.41 -0.26
CA GLY A 14 1.08 -10.56 -1.07
C GLY A 14 2.49 -11.09 -0.75
N GLY A 15 3.52 -10.24 -0.85
CA GLY A 15 4.91 -10.63 -0.57
C GLY A 15 5.22 -10.85 0.91
N CYS A 16 5.09 -9.80 1.74
CA CYS A 16 5.58 -9.87 3.14
C CYS A 16 4.53 -10.29 4.18
N GLY A 17 3.25 -10.43 3.83
CA GLY A 17 2.18 -10.85 4.74
C GLY A 17 1.74 -9.83 5.78
N ILE A 18 2.24 -8.59 5.70
CA ILE A 18 1.92 -7.52 6.66
C ILE A 18 0.65 -6.80 6.22
N GLU A 19 -0.25 -6.56 7.17
CA GLU A 19 -1.48 -5.83 6.96
C GLU A 19 -1.21 -4.33 6.78
N ASN A 20 -1.78 -3.77 5.71
CA ASN A 20 -1.72 -2.35 5.39
C ASN A 20 -3.12 -1.78 5.43
N LEU A 21 -3.27 -0.61 6.06
CA LEU A 21 -4.53 0.12 6.13
C LEU A 21 -4.42 1.40 5.30
N TYR A 22 -5.34 1.56 4.36
CA TYR A 22 -5.53 2.77 3.57
C TYR A 22 -6.85 3.40 3.96
N THR A 23 -6.81 4.64 4.43
CA THR A 23 -8.00 5.43 4.73
C THR A 23 -8.50 6.12 3.48
N ASP A 24 -9.82 6.23 3.31
CA ASP A 24 -10.46 6.88 2.16
C ASP A 24 -9.96 6.34 0.80
N TYR A 25 -9.65 5.05 0.72
CA TYR A 25 -9.19 4.40 -0.50
C TYR A 25 -10.20 4.57 -1.63
N THR A 26 -9.71 4.99 -2.78
CA THR A 26 -10.44 4.95 -4.05
C THR A 26 -9.65 4.11 -5.05
N PRO A 27 -10.31 3.52 -6.07
CA PRO A 27 -9.61 2.73 -7.08
C PRO A 27 -8.52 3.47 -7.85
N ALA A 28 -8.52 4.81 -7.82
CA ALA A 28 -7.50 5.67 -8.41
C ALA A 28 -6.25 5.84 -7.52
N MET A 29 -6.25 5.32 -6.30
CA MET A 29 -5.11 5.39 -5.38
C MET A 29 -4.24 4.13 -5.50
N PRO A 30 -2.92 4.26 -5.73
CA PRO A 30 -2.03 3.11 -5.71
C PRO A 30 -1.88 2.56 -4.29
N ALA A 31 -2.29 1.30 -4.09
CA ALA A 31 -2.05 0.58 -2.85
C ALA A 31 -0.66 -0.08 -2.89
N VAL A 32 0.28 0.45 -2.09
CA VAL A 32 1.68 0.00 -2.01
C VAL A 32 2.04 -0.33 -0.57
N CYS A 33 2.57 -1.54 -0.34
CA CYS A 33 2.96 -2.00 0.98
C CYS A 33 3.95 -1.04 1.63
N ASN A 34 3.71 -0.67 2.89
CA ASN A 34 4.59 0.20 3.64
C ASN A 34 5.94 -0.46 4.00
N GLN A 35 6.03 -1.81 3.98
CA GLN A 35 7.25 -2.55 4.31
C GLN A 35 8.07 -2.92 3.07
N CYS A 36 7.53 -3.76 2.17
CA CYS A 36 8.28 -4.26 1.03
C CYS A 36 8.12 -3.42 -0.24
N ARG A 37 7.31 -2.35 -0.21
CA ARG A 37 7.01 -1.49 -1.36
C ARG A 37 6.38 -2.20 -2.56
N GLU A 38 5.92 -3.44 -2.38
CA GLU A 38 5.16 -4.12 -3.41
C GLU A 38 3.78 -3.49 -3.58
N ARG A 39 3.35 -3.38 -4.83
CA ARG A 39 1.96 -3.11 -5.18
C ARG A 39 1.07 -4.21 -4.60
N GLN A 40 -0.09 -3.82 -4.09
CA GLN A 40 -0.98 -4.72 -3.35
C GLN A 40 -2.13 -5.26 -4.20
N ILE A 41 -2.53 -4.49 -5.22
CA ILE A 41 -3.64 -4.83 -6.11
C ILE A 41 -3.07 -5.17 -7.47
N TRP A 42 -3.18 -6.46 -7.81
CA TRP A 42 -2.72 -7.04 -9.07
C TRP A 42 -3.89 -7.55 -9.91
N PRO A 43 -3.73 -7.72 -11.23
CA PRO A 43 -4.79 -8.32 -12.07
C PRO A 43 -5.25 -9.70 -11.57
N ASN A 44 -4.33 -10.48 -10.98
CA ASN A 44 -4.61 -11.80 -10.38
C ASN A 44 -4.97 -11.73 -8.87
N PHE A 45 -5.44 -10.58 -8.38
CA PHE A 45 -5.76 -10.38 -6.96
C PHE A 45 -6.73 -11.44 -6.41
N ASN A 46 -7.73 -11.85 -7.20
CA ASN A 46 -8.71 -12.87 -6.81
C ASN A 46 -8.11 -14.28 -6.64
N ASP A 47 -6.91 -14.55 -7.16
CA ASP A 47 -6.22 -15.84 -6.99
C ASP A 47 -5.46 -15.91 -5.66
N THR A 48 -5.18 -14.75 -5.06
CA THR A 48 -4.33 -14.64 -3.87
C THR A 48 -5.10 -14.19 -2.64
N HIS A 49 -6.16 -13.39 -2.80
CA HIS A 49 -6.91 -12.78 -1.71
C HIS A 49 -8.42 -13.04 -1.79
N TYR A 50 -9.07 -12.97 -0.63
CA TYR A 50 -10.50 -12.80 -0.50
C TYR A 50 -10.80 -11.40 0.03
N GLU A 51 -11.86 -10.78 -0.51
CA GLU A 51 -12.41 -9.54 0.04
C GLU A 51 -13.57 -9.87 0.99
N TYR A 52 -13.57 -9.22 2.15
CA TYR A 52 -14.65 -9.21 3.11
C TYR A 52 -15.06 -7.77 3.35
N ARG A 53 -16.37 -7.50 3.46
CA ARG A 53 -16.86 -6.15 3.71
C ARG A 53 -17.72 -6.09 4.95
N CYS A 54 -17.43 -5.13 5.82
CA CYS A 54 -18.25 -4.87 7.00
C CYS A 54 -19.51 -4.11 6.56
N ARG A 55 -20.69 -4.60 6.95
CA ARG A 55 -21.96 -3.93 6.64
C ARG A 55 -22.21 -2.67 7.47
N ASP A 56 -21.57 -2.56 8.63
CA ASP A 56 -21.83 -1.47 9.57
C ASP A 56 -20.92 -0.25 9.35
N CYS A 57 -19.62 -0.46 9.10
CA CYS A 57 -18.67 0.64 8.85
C CYS A 57 -18.17 0.73 7.41
N GLY A 58 -18.51 -0.24 6.55
CA GLY A 58 -18.19 -0.18 5.12
C GLY A 58 -16.76 -0.52 4.72
N ILE A 59 -15.85 -0.78 5.67
CA ILE A 59 -14.45 -1.17 5.40
C ILE A 59 -14.37 -2.44 4.55
N SER A 60 -13.45 -2.44 3.58
CA SER A 60 -13.03 -3.64 2.85
C SER A 60 -11.80 -4.24 3.54
N ILE A 61 -11.84 -5.54 3.80
CA ILE A 61 -10.79 -6.34 4.41
C ILE A 61 -10.36 -7.39 3.40
N CYS A 62 -9.12 -7.32 2.95
CA CYS A 62 -8.54 -8.15 1.91
C CYS A 62 -7.47 -9.04 2.52
N LEU A 63 -7.77 -10.31 2.71
CA LEU A 63 -6.85 -11.27 3.35
C LEU A 63 -6.41 -12.32 2.35
N LYS A 64 -5.22 -12.89 2.54
CA LYS A 64 -4.81 -14.02 1.70
C LYS A 64 -5.79 -15.17 1.83
N GLN A 65 -5.94 -15.97 0.78
CA GLN A 65 -6.80 -17.16 0.84
C GLN A 65 -6.33 -18.18 1.90
N ALA A 66 -5.04 -18.17 2.24
CA ALA A 66 -4.47 -19.01 3.29
C ALA A 66 -4.78 -18.51 4.71
N THR A 67 -5.18 -17.25 4.86
CA THR A 67 -5.49 -16.64 6.15
C THR A 67 -6.85 -17.10 6.62
N ALA A 68 -6.89 -17.70 7.81
CA ALA A 68 -8.12 -18.19 8.40
C ALA A 68 -9.06 -17.01 8.73
N PHE A 69 -10.28 -17.06 8.21
CA PHE A 69 -11.31 -16.08 8.49
C PHE A 69 -12.63 -16.80 8.74
N ASP A 70 -13.21 -16.58 9.92
CA ASP A 70 -14.48 -17.17 10.31
C ASP A 70 -15.58 -16.10 10.33
N GLU A 71 -16.54 -16.23 9.42
CA GLU A 71 -17.65 -15.29 9.28
C GLU A 71 -18.54 -15.32 10.53
N GLY A 72 -18.76 -14.16 11.14
CA GLY A 72 -19.56 -14.03 12.37
C GLY A 72 -18.78 -14.22 13.68
N ASN A 73 -17.54 -14.72 13.64
CA ASN A 73 -16.67 -14.80 14.82
C ASN A 73 -15.48 -13.85 14.75
N THR A 74 -15.05 -13.47 13.54
CA THR A 74 -13.97 -12.51 13.35
C THR A 74 -14.51 -11.09 13.47
N PRO A 75 -14.08 -10.27 14.46
CA PRO A 75 -14.56 -8.90 14.59
C PRO A 75 -13.89 -7.97 13.57
N CYS A 76 -14.71 -7.10 13.00
CA CYS A 76 -14.25 -5.92 12.29
C CYS A 76 -13.55 -4.95 13.27
N ARG A 77 -12.71 -4.05 12.74
CA ARG A 77 -12.08 -2.97 13.52
C ARG A 77 -13.09 -2.07 14.25
N CYS A 78 -14.32 -1.94 13.75
CA CYS A 78 -15.39 -1.21 14.45
C CYS A 78 -16.06 -2.02 15.59
N GLY A 79 -15.66 -3.27 15.80
CA GLY A 79 -16.24 -4.20 16.77
C GLY A 79 -17.44 -5.01 16.26
N SER A 80 -17.88 -4.77 15.02
CA SER A 80 -18.98 -5.54 14.41
C SER A 80 -18.54 -6.92 13.92
N LEU A 81 -19.45 -7.89 14.01
CA LEU A 81 -19.30 -9.24 13.43
C LEU A 81 -19.98 -9.37 12.06
N ASN A 82 -20.62 -8.30 11.56
CA ASN A 82 -21.38 -8.28 10.31
C ASN A 82 -20.46 -8.12 9.08
N LEU A 83 -19.53 -9.06 8.94
CA LEU A 83 -18.64 -9.17 7.78
C LEU A 83 -19.23 -10.20 6.81
N HIS A 84 -19.14 -9.91 5.51
CA HIS A 84 -19.54 -10.85 4.46
C HIS A 84 -18.48 -10.90 3.37
N LYS A 85 -18.23 -12.10 2.86
CA LYS A 85 -17.30 -12.31 1.76
C LYS A 85 -17.87 -11.78 0.44
N ILE A 86 -17.03 -11.09 -0.32
CA ILE A 86 -17.27 -10.67 -1.70
C ILE A 86 -16.38 -11.53 -2.59
N PHE A 87 -17.00 -12.39 -3.40
CA PHE A 87 -16.28 -13.27 -4.31
C PHE A 87 -17.01 -13.41 -5.66
N PRO A 88 -16.36 -13.08 -6.79
CA PRO A 88 -15.03 -12.46 -6.91
C PRO A 88 -15.02 -11.00 -6.42
N SER A 89 -13.88 -10.51 -5.94
CA SER A 89 -13.67 -9.10 -5.63
C SER A 89 -13.65 -8.26 -6.91
N THR A 90 -14.23 -7.04 -6.83
CA THR A 90 -14.22 -6.05 -7.91
C THR A 90 -13.04 -5.08 -7.85
N ILE A 91 -12.26 -5.11 -6.77
CA ILE A 91 -11.11 -4.24 -6.54
C ILE A 91 -10.13 -4.20 -7.73
N PRO A 92 -9.69 -5.35 -8.31
CA PRO A 92 -8.74 -5.31 -9.42
C PRO A 92 -9.33 -4.66 -10.68
N GLN A 93 -10.60 -4.95 -11.02
CA GLN A 93 -11.23 -4.34 -12.20
C GLN A 93 -11.47 -2.85 -11.99
N ASP A 94 -11.84 -2.44 -10.77
CA ASP A 94 -12.03 -1.03 -10.44
C ASP A 94 -10.70 -0.26 -10.52
N ALA A 95 -9.59 -0.85 -10.07
CA ALA A 95 -8.25 -0.25 -10.14
C ALA A 95 -7.72 -0.14 -11.57
N GLU A 96 -8.00 -1.15 -12.40
CA GLU A 96 -7.69 -1.14 -13.84
C GLU A 96 -8.48 -0.06 -14.58
N ALA A 97 -9.78 0.02 -14.33
CA ALA A 97 -10.64 1.07 -14.91
C ALA A 97 -10.23 2.49 -14.48
N ALA A 98 -9.52 2.64 -13.36
CA ALA A 98 -8.98 3.90 -12.89
C ALA A 98 -7.58 4.22 -13.45
N GLY A 99 -6.98 3.33 -14.24
CA GLY A 99 -5.64 3.51 -14.82
C GLY A 99 -4.49 3.34 -13.83
N VAL A 100 -4.73 2.77 -12.65
CA VAL A 100 -3.67 2.57 -11.64
C VAL A 100 -2.77 1.39 -12.01
N THR A 101 -3.29 0.38 -12.71
CA THR A 101 -2.57 -0.84 -13.09
C THR A 101 -1.86 -0.75 -14.43
N ASP A 102 -1.76 0.44 -15.05
CA ASP A 102 -1.06 0.56 -16.33
C ASP A 102 0.41 0.17 -16.19
N PRO A 103 0.91 -0.77 -17.01
CA PRO A 103 2.29 -1.26 -16.97
C PRO A 103 3.31 -0.26 -17.52
N ASP A 104 2.90 0.95 -17.91
CA ASP A 104 3.79 2.05 -18.31
C ASP A 104 4.46 2.75 -17.10
N GLU A 105 4.50 2.11 -15.92
CA GLU A 105 5.54 2.44 -14.95
C GLU A 105 6.89 2.12 -15.63
N PRO A 106 7.79 3.11 -15.78
CA PRO A 106 9.08 2.86 -16.42
C PRO A 106 9.76 1.72 -15.69
N ASP A 107 10.24 0.73 -16.44
CA ASP A 107 11.04 -0.34 -15.89
C ASP A 107 12.16 0.30 -15.05
N PRO A 108 12.47 -0.16 -13.83
CA PRO A 108 13.67 0.28 -13.14
C PRO A 108 14.95 0.12 -13.98
N SER A 109 14.92 -0.67 -15.07
CA SER A 109 15.96 -0.73 -16.11
C SER A 109 15.93 0.42 -17.15
N ASP A 110 14.80 1.11 -17.31
CA ASP A 110 14.64 2.35 -18.09
C ASP A 110 14.98 3.61 -17.27
N ILE A 111 15.21 3.47 -15.96
CA ILE A 111 15.82 4.52 -15.15
C ILE A 111 17.28 4.62 -15.58
N ASP A 112 17.67 5.77 -16.13
CA ASP A 112 19.06 6.07 -16.46
C ASP A 112 19.95 5.72 -15.25
N PRO A 113 20.96 4.83 -15.37
CA PRO A 113 21.91 4.56 -14.30
C PRO A 113 22.69 5.81 -13.85
N GLY A 114 22.58 6.92 -14.58
CA GLY A 114 23.03 8.25 -14.20
C GLY A 114 22.01 9.12 -13.44
N TYR A 115 20.75 8.68 -13.28
CA TYR A 115 19.77 9.37 -12.43
C TYR A 115 20.02 9.01 -10.97
N ASP A 116 21.10 9.60 -10.48
CA ASP A 116 21.56 9.40 -9.14
C ASP A 116 20.58 10.11 -8.18
N TRP A 117 19.81 9.32 -7.43
CA TRP A 117 19.10 9.80 -6.25
C TRP A 117 20.09 10.18 -5.12
N PHE A 118 21.40 10.21 -5.42
CA PHE A 118 22.39 10.89 -4.60
C PHE A 118 21.88 12.27 -4.20
N ARG A 119 21.75 12.38 -2.89
CA ARG A 119 22.15 13.56 -2.12
C ARG A 119 23.25 14.29 -2.89
N SER A 120 23.02 15.57 -3.17
CA SER A 120 23.98 16.47 -3.80
C SER A 120 25.41 16.12 -3.40
N GLU A 121 26.33 16.09 -4.37
CA GLU A 121 27.76 15.93 -4.07
C GLU A 121 28.13 16.81 -2.87
N PRO A 122 28.88 16.28 -1.88
CA PRO A 122 29.28 17.08 -0.75
C PRO A 122 30.23 18.15 -1.27
N THR A 123 29.68 19.31 -1.59
CA THR A 123 30.42 20.54 -1.90
C THR A 123 30.90 21.22 -0.61
N GLY A 124 31.07 20.44 0.46
CA GLY A 124 31.55 20.85 1.76
C GLY A 124 32.86 20.13 2.12
N PRO A 125 33.66 20.69 3.02
CA PRO A 125 34.96 20.14 3.40
C PRO A 125 34.83 18.67 3.80
N SER A 126 35.76 17.85 3.33
CA SER A 126 35.78 16.39 3.49
C SER A 126 35.98 15.91 4.93
N ASP A 127 36.15 16.83 5.89
CA ASP A 127 36.33 16.51 7.30
C ASP A 127 35.10 16.98 8.10
N TYR A 128 34.15 16.06 8.29
CA TYR A 128 32.96 16.29 9.10
C TYR A 128 33.29 16.62 10.56
N ASN A 129 34.52 16.39 11.03
CA ASN A 129 34.94 16.75 12.39
C ASN A 129 35.12 18.27 12.56
N GLU A 130 35.54 18.99 11.52
CA GLU A 130 35.72 20.45 11.58
C GLU A 130 34.42 21.21 11.84
N LEU A 131 33.27 20.62 11.50
CA LEU A 131 31.93 21.18 11.72
C LEU A 131 31.50 21.15 13.20
N PHE A 132 32.07 20.24 13.99
CA PHE A 132 31.81 20.11 15.43
C PHE A 132 32.93 20.69 16.29
N ASP A 133 34.13 20.87 15.71
CA ASP A 133 35.28 21.49 16.37
C ASP A 133 35.24 23.04 16.30
N GLN A 134 34.33 23.63 15.53
CA GLN A 134 34.05 25.07 15.59
C GLN A 134 33.24 25.39 16.85
N ASP A 135 33.96 25.64 17.94
CA ASP A 135 33.41 26.21 19.16
C ASP A 135 32.72 27.56 18.85
N PRO A 136 31.38 27.69 19.01
CA PRO A 136 30.67 28.94 18.74
C PRO A 136 31.01 30.06 19.75
N GLY A 137 31.93 29.81 20.68
CA GLY A 137 32.29 30.69 21.79
C GLY A 137 33.55 31.56 21.63
N HIS A 138 34.22 31.61 20.47
CA HIS A 138 35.42 32.45 20.31
C HIS A 138 35.19 33.67 19.39
N ASN A 139 35.16 34.85 20.03
CA ASN A 139 35.16 36.25 19.58
C ASN A 139 35.48 36.57 18.10
#